data_AF-A0A853I831-F1
#
_entry.id   AF-A0A853I831-F1
#
_cell.length_a   1.000
_cell.length_b   1.000
_cell.length_c   1.000
_cell.angle_alpha   90.00
_cell.angle_beta   90.00
_cell.angle_gamma   90.00
#
_symmetry.space_group_name_H-M   'P 1'
#
loop_
_entity.id
_entity.type
_entity.pdbx_description
1 polymer ?
#
loop_
_entity_poly.entity_id
_entity_poly.type
_entity_poly.pdbx_seq_one_letter_code
_entity_poly.pdbx_strand_id
1 'polypeptide(L)'
;MTDVVIQKELGLQDAISLLSFLGPYQREAVDKVTANREESIPLLINNLKDVLECPGHYAYEEPNFIGHIYSVMLLGHFKATEAHQLIINLFSLPENIVDNLFDDLITENLHMILFNTSGGDLSAMKKMLFNNHVYMYSRSAALDAIEFAFYKEVITREEFINITEHFFQQCCEENNSFLVSCAGYTAARAHAEHLMPQIEEANKQGLFDNQFVSMDEVRHSLTTPIEDYITKIAESFKRSQLDDPHKQMECWAFFQEEKEKYNSFKKNEKKLSTPSTKVIKQRKKSKSKQAKAARKKNRKK
;
A
#
# COMPACT_ATOMS: atom_id res chain seq x y z
N MET A 1 -21.56 -38.08 -22.79
CA MET A 1 -21.90 -37.47 -21.50
C MET A 1 -20.80 -36.47 -21.21
N THR A 2 -21.08 -35.21 -21.51
CA THR A 2 -20.15 -34.09 -21.38
C THR A 2 -20.28 -33.60 -19.94
N ASP A 3 -19.24 -33.80 -19.14
CA ASP A 3 -19.17 -33.24 -17.79
C ASP A 3 -19.05 -31.72 -17.91
N VAL A 4 -20.19 -31.04 -17.82
CA VAL A 4 -20.24 -29.61 -17.52
C VAL A 4 -19.86 -29.49 -16.05
N VAL A 5 -18.57 -29.28 -15.79
CA VAL A 5 -18.11 -28.78 -14.50
C VAL A 5 -18.72 -27.40 -14.34
N ILE A 6 -19.84 -27.32 -13.61
CA ILE A 6 -20.40 -26.05 -13.16
C ILE A 6 -19.36 -25.50 -12.16
N GLN A 7 -18.47 -24.62 -12.64
CA GLN A 7 -17.70 -23.76 -11.74
C GLN A 7 -18.73 -22.95 -10.97
N LYS A 8 -18.84 -23.21 -9.67
CA LYS A 8 -19.70 -22.45 -8.77
C LYS A 8 -19.21 -21.00 -8.82
N GLU A 9 -20.06 -20.10 -9.28
CA GLU A 9 -19.72 -18.68 -9.38
C GLU A 9 -19.37 -18.14 -7.98
N LEU A 10 -18.25 -17.44 -7.86
CA LEU A 10 -17.79 -16.85 -6.60
C LEU A 10 -18.82 -15.81 -6.14
N GLY A 11 -19.38 -15.97 -4.94
CA GLY A 11 -20.28 -14.98 -4.34
C GLY A 11 -19.52 -13.73 -3.88
N LEU A 12 -20.19 -12.57 -3.82
CA LEU A 12 -19.54 -11.33 -3.39
C LEU A 12 -19.00 -11.41 -1.95
N GLN A 13 -19.76 -12.01 -1.02
CA GLN A 13 -19.30 -12.19 0.36
C GLN A 13 -18.10 -13.13 0.45
N ASP A 14 -18.08 -14.19 -0.36
CA ASP A 14 -16.93 -15.09 -0.45
C ASP A 14 -15.70 -14.35 -1.02
N ALA A 15 -15.91 -13.47 -2.01
CA ALA A 15 -14.85 -12.63 -2.56
C ALA A 15 -14.28 -11.65 -1.50
N ILE A 16 -15.13 -10.95 -0.75
CA ILE A 16 -14.69 -10.05 0.34
C ILE A 16 -13.91 -10.83 1.41
N SER A 17 -14.38 -12.02 1.77
CA SER A 17 -13.69 -12.90 2.73
C SER A 17 -12.32 -13.33 2.23
N LEU A 18 -12.19 -13.69 0.94
CA LEU A 18 -10.91 -14.04 0.32
C LEU A 18 -9.90 -12.87 0.31
N LEU A 19 -10.38 -11.64 0.18
CA LEU A 19 -9.53 -10.44 0.25
C LEU A 19 -9.15 -10.04 1.67
N SER A 20 -9.82 -10.58 2.69
CA SER A 20 -9.62 -10.16 4.08
C SER A 20 -8.33 -10.69 4.69
N PHE A 21 -7.79 -11.79 4.16
CA PHE A 21 -6.64 -12.47 4.74
C PHE A 21 -5.51 -12.68 3.74
N LEU A 22 -4.29 -12.65 4.25
CA LEU A 22 -3.07 -12.83 3.50
C LEU A 22 -3.05 -14.20 2.82
N GLY A 23 -2.66 -14.18 1.55
CA GLY A 23 -2.55 -15.33 0.69
C GLY A 23 -2.10 -14.89 -0.71
N PRO A 24 -2.14 -15.78 -1.71
CA PRO A 24 -1.87 -15.39 -3.09
C PRO A 24 -2.81 -14.28 -3.57
N TYR A 25 -2.36 -13.47 -4.52
CA TYR A 25 -3.19 -12.42 -5.12
C TYR A 25 -4.52 -13.00 -5.68
N GLN A 26 -5.63 -12.52 -5.14
CA GLN A 26 -6.98 -13.04 -5.45
C GLN A 26 -7.61 -12.33 -6.64
N ARG A 27 -7.10 -12.57 -7.85
CA ARG A 27 -7.58 -11.90 -9.08
C ARG A 27 -9.10 -12.04 -9.27
N GLU A 28 -9.64 -13.25 -9.17
CA GLU A 28 -11.08 -13.50 -9.34
C GLU A 28 -11.95 -12.80 -8.27
N ALA A 29 -11.43 -12.66 -7.05
CA ALA A 29 -12.13 -11.94 -6.00
C ALA A 29 -12.14 -10.42 -6.26
N VAL A 30 -11.00 -9.86 -6.71
CA VAL A 30 -10.92 -8.46 -7.13
C VAL A 30 -11.83 -8.19 -8.33
N ASP A 31 -11.87 -9.09 -9.32
CA ASP A 31 -12.78 -9.00 -10.46
C ASP A 31 -14.24 -9.00 -10.00
N LYS A 32 -14.60 -9.91 -9.08
CA LYS A 32 -15.97 -10.01 -8.55
C LYS A 32 -16.38 -8.74 -7.79
N VAL A 33 -15.50 -8.22 -6.93
CA VAL A 33 -15.75 -6.98 -6.19
C VAL A 33 -15.87 -5.78 -7.12
N THR A 34 -14.97 -5.66 -8.10
CA THR A 34 -15.00 -4.59 -9.11
C THR A 34 -16.26 -4.63 -9.96
N ALA A 35 -16.73 -5.82 -10.34
CA ALA A 35 -17.94 -6.00 -11.14
C ALA A 35 -19.25 -5.73 -10.38
N ASN A 36 -19.22 -5.67 -9.04
CA ASN A 36 -20.40 -5.45 -8.19
C ASN A 36 -20.18 -4.20 -7.32
N ARG A 37 -19.80 -3.10 -7.96
CA ARG A 37 -19.34 -1.86 -7.30
C ARG A 37 -20.32 -1.37 -6.22
N GLU A 38 -21.59 -1.22 -6.57
CA GLU A 38 -22.62 -0.64 -5.69
C GLU A 38 -22.85 -1.48 -4.43
N GLU A 39 -22.87 -2.81 -4.55
CA GLU A 39 -22.97 -3.71 -3.38
C GLU A 39 -21.65 -3.82 -2.61
N SER A 40 -20.50 -3.61 -3.26
CA SER A 40 -19.19 -3.77 -2.66
C SER A 40 -18.78 -2.59 -1.78
N ILE A 41 -19.06 -1.35 -2.20
CA ILE A 41 -18.70 -0.14 -1.45
C ILE A 41 -19.10 -0.21 0.04
N PRO A 42 -20.36 -0.50 0.41
CA PRO A 42 -20.74 -0.57 1.82
C PRO A 42 -20.02 -1.69 2.59
N LEU A 43 -19.69 -2.81 1.95
CA LEU A 43 -18.93 -3.90 2.58
C LEU A 43 -17.48 -3.49 2.84
N LEU A 44 -16.83 -2.85 1.86
CA LEU A 44 -15.46 -2.35 2.01
C LEU A 44 -15.38 -1.25 3.07
N ILE A 45 -16.37 -0.36 3.13
CA ILE A 45 -16.48 0.66 4.20
C ILE A 45 -16.64 0.01 5.57
N ASN A 46 -17.45 -1.04 5.70
CA ASN A 46 -17.61 -1.73 6.98
C ASN A 46 -16.31 -2.37 7.45
N ASN A 47 -15.55 -3.01 6.55
CA ASN A 47 -14.20 -3.50 6.90
C ASN A 47 -13.30 -2.38 7.46
N LEU A 48 -13.35 -1.18 6.88
CA LEU A 48 -12.58 -0.04 7.37
C LEU A 48 -13.08 0.50 8.71
N LYS A 49 -14.40 0.42 8.98
CA LYS A 49 -14.96 0.80 10.28
C LYS A 49 -14.52 -0.18 11.37
N ASP A 50 -14.56 -1.47 11.10
CA ASP A 50 -14.11 -2.49 12.05
C ASP A 50 -12.64 -2.26 12.45
N VAL A 51 -11.77 -1.94 11.47
CA VAL A 51 -10.39 -1.56 11.75
C VAL A 51 -10.29 -0.27 12.57
N LEU A 52 -11.08 0.75 12.24
CA LEU A 52 -11.05 2.01 12.98
C LEU A 52 -11.55 1.87 14.43
N GLU A 53 -12.49 0.95 14.70
CA GLU A 53 -13.00 0.67 16.04
C GLU A 53 -11.97 -0.03 16.94
N CYS A 54 -11.17 -0.93 16.36
CA CYS A 54 -10.18 -1.73 17.11
C CYS A 54 -8.78 -1.70 16.46
N PRO A 55 -8.16 -0.54 16.24
CA PRO A 55 -7.01 -0.43 15.35
C PRO A 55 -5.76 -1.14 15.88
N GLY A 56 -5.56 -1.20 17.20
CA GLY A 56 -4.44 -1.94 17.80
C GLY A 56 -4.53 -3.45 17.61
N HIS A 57 -5.74 -4.01 17.56
CA HIS A 57 -5.95 -5.44 17.29
C HIS A 57 -5.51 -5.79 15.87
N TYR A 58 -5.96 -5.02 14.88
CA TYR A 58 -5.57 -5.23 13.49
C TYR A 58 -4.10 -4.91 13.22
N ALA A 59 -3.53 -3.91 13.90
CA ALA A 59 -2.12 -3.54 13.73
C ALA A 59 -1.14 -4.57 14.32
N TYR A 60 -1.50 -5.26 15.40
CA TYR A 60 -0.54 -6.06 16.16
C TYR A 60 -0.94 -7.51 16.47
N GLU A 61 -2.24 -7.81 16.47
CA GLU A 61 -2.76 -9.12 16.88
C GLU A 61 -3.26 -9.96 15.69
N GLU A 62 -3.60 -9.32 14.56
CA GLU A 62 -4.08 -9.96 13.33
C GLU A 62 -3.13 -9.72 12.13
N PRO A 63 -1.87 -10.20 12.19
CA PRO A 63 -0.86 -9.90 11.15
C PRO A 63 -1.18 -10.49 9.77
N ASN A 64 -2.15 -11.41 9.69
CA ASN A 64 -2.61 -11.96 8.42
C ASN A 64 -3.83 -11.23 7.88
N PHE A 65 -4.44 -10.32 8.62
CA PHE A 65 -5.56 -9.54 8.10
C PHE A 65 -5.02 -8.42 7.20
N ILE A 66 -5.46 -8.42 5.94
CA ILE A 66 -5.08 -7.40 4.94
C ILE A 66 -6.32 -6.80 4.24
N GLY A 67 -7.52 -7.09 4.77
CA GLY A 67 -8.77 -6.64 4.19
C GLY A 67 -8.88 -5.12 4.09
N HIS A 68 -8.31 -4.39 5.04
CA HIS A 68 -8.28 -2.93 5.03
C HIS A 68 -7.43 -2.37 3.89
N ILE A 69 -6.31 -3.03 3.54
CA ILE A 69 -5.44 -2.63 2.42
C ILE A 69 -6.20 -2.76 1.09
N TYR A 70 -6.87 -3.89 0.86
CA TYR A 70 -7.75 -4.07 -0.30
C TYR A 70 -8.91 -3.07 -0.31
N SER A 71 -9.54 -2.84 0.84
CA SER A 71 -10.66 -1.90 0.96
C SER A 71 -10.28 -0.48 0.57
N VAL A 72 -9.18 0.09 1.10
CA VAL A 72 -8.80 1.47 0.75
C VAL A 72 -8.44 1.61 -0.73
N MET A 73 -7.76 0.62 -1.30
CA MET A 73 -7.39 0.62 -2.73
C MET A 73 -8.60 0.56 -3.64
N LEU A 74 -9.54 -0.34 -3.35
CA LEU A 74 -10.76 -0.52 -4.15
C LEU A 74 -11.71 0.67 -3.99
N LEU A 75 -11.84 1.24 -2.79
CA LEU A 75 -12.61 2.48 -2.60
C LEU A 75 -11.98 3.67 -3.35
N GLY A 76 -10.65 3.74 -3.38
CA GLY A 76 -9.89 4.69 -4.21
C GLY A 76 -10.11 4.48 -5.71
N HIS A 77 -10.15 3.23 -6.18
CA HIS A 77 -10.49 2.87 -7.55
C HIS A 77 -11.93 3.29 -7.90
N PHE A 78 -12.90 2.99 -7.02
CA PHE A 78 -14.31 3.33 -7.21
C PHE A 78 -14.64 4.81 -7.07
N LYS A 79 -13.68 5.62 -6.61
CA LYS A 79 -13.86 7.05 -6.30
C LYS A 79 -15.03 7.25 -5.32
N ALA A 80 -15.10 6.38 -4.30
CA ALA A 80 -16.20 6.33 -3.35
C ALA A 80 -16.12 7.49 -2.34
N THR A 81 -16.77 8.61 -2.65
CA THR A 81 -16.73 9.83 -1.83
C THR A 81 -17.27 9.66 -0.41
N GLU A 82 -18.23 8.76 -0.24
CA GLU A 82 -18.80 8.39 1.06
C GLU A 82 -17.80 7.76 2.03
N ALA A 83 -16.65 7.26 1.52
CA ALA A 83 -15.58 6.70 2.34
C ALA A 83 -14.50 7.73 2.74
N HIS A 84 -14.49 8.93 2.15
CA HIS A 84 -13.37 9.87 2.26
C HIS A 84 -13.01 10.20 3.71
N GLN A 85 -14.01 10.58 4.52
CA GLN A 85 -13.75 10.94 5.91
C GLN A 85 -13.27 9.74 6.74
N LEU A 86 -13.76 8.53 6.46
CA LEU A 86 -13.30 7.31 7.13
C LEU A 86 -11.84 7.02 6.81
N ILE A 87 -11.46 7.17 5.53
CA ILE A 87 -10.06 7.03 5.07
C ILE A 87 -9.18 8.07 5.78
N ILE A 88 -9.58 9.35 5.79
CA ILE A 88 -8.85 10.41 6.51
C ILE A 88 -8.65 10.03 7.99
N ASN A 89 -9.69 9.52 8.66
CA ASN A 89 -9.60 9.13 10.07
C ASN A 89 -8.61 7.98 10.29
N LEU A 90 -8.62 6.96 9.43
CA LEU A 90 -7.69 5.83 9.49
C LEU A 90 -6.23 6.28 9.31
N PHE A 91 -5.96 7.11 8.30
CA PHE A 91 -4.60 7.61 8.05
C PHE A 91 -4.17 8.73 9.01
N SER A 92 -5.06 9.16 9.90
CA SER A 92 -4.80 10.07 11.02
C SER A 92 -4.66 9.36 12.38
N LEU A 93 -4.67 8.02 12.39
CA LEU A 93 -4.34 7.25 13.59
C LEU A 93 -2.89 7.54 14.05
N PRO A 94 -2.54 7.24 15.32
CA PRO A 94 -1.18 7.38 15.82
C PRO A 94 -0.15 6.69 14.91
N GLU A 95 1.03 7.29 14.75
CA GLU A 95 2.10 6.82 13.86
C GLU A 95 2.36 5.31 13.96
N ASN A 96 2.58 4.81 15.18
CA ASN A 96 2.86 3.40 15.41
C ASN A 96 1.72 2.47 14.94
N ILE A 97 0.49 2.97 14.88
CA ILE A 97 -0.69 2.20 14.43
C ILE A 97 -0.84 2.29 12.92
N VAL A 98 -0.85 3.51 12.35
CA VAL A 98 -1.07 3.72 10.92
C VAL A 98 0.05 3.09 10.09
N ASP A 99 1.30 3.19 10.54
CA ASP A 99 2.47 2.61 9.88
C ASP A 99 2.37 1.08 9.84
N ASN A 100 1.98 0.43 10.94
CA ASN A 100 1.79 -1.03 10.96
C ASN A 100 0.55 -1.50 10.17
N LEU A 101 -0.49 -0.66 10.04
CA LEU A 101 -1.68 -1.02 9.28
C LEU A 101 -1.43 -0.92 7.77
N PHE A 102 -0.78 0.14 7.30
CA PHE A 102 -0.76 0.49 5.89
C PHE A 102 0.63 0.46 5.25
N ASP A 103 1.69 0.61 6.05
CA ASP A 103 3.08 0.49 5.60
C ASP A 103 3.33 1.33 4.32
N ASP A 104 4.00 0.76 3.33
CA ASP A 104 4.31 1.37 2.03
C ASP A 104 3.10 2.02 1.33
N LEU A 105 1.86 1.54 1.55
CA LEU A 105 0.66 2.13 0.92
C LEU A 105 0.52 3.63 1.24
N ILE A 106 0.97 4.07 2.43
CA ILE A 106 0.97 5.47 2.85
C ILE A 106 1.74 6.35 1.87
N THR A 107 2.88 5.86 1.36
CA THR A 107 3.75 6.63 0.45
C THR A 107 3.51 6.31 -1.02
N GLU A 108 2.99 5.12 -1.35
CA GLU A 108 2.83 4.67 -2.73
C GLU A 108 1.48 5.02 -3.35
N ASN A 109 0.39 5.06 -2.57
CA ASN A 109 -0.96 5.16 -3.12
C ASN A 109 -1.89 6.15 -2.41
N LEU A 110 -1.61 6.49 -1.15
CA LEU A 110 -2.53 7.29 -0.33
C LEU A 110 -2.91 8.62 -0.98
N HIS A 111 -1.97 9.34 -1.59
CA HIS A 111 -2.22 10.61 -2.28
C HIS A 111 -3.28 10.47 -3.38
N MET A 112 -3.23 9.41 -4.18
CA MET A 112 -4.27 9.15 -5.20
C MET A 112 -5.59 8.71 -4.58
N ILE A 113 -5.57 7.89 -3.53
CA ILE A 113 -6.78 7.46 -2.82
C ILE A 113 -7.51 8.67 -2.23
N LEU A 114 -6.78 9.56 -1.56
CA LEU A 114 -7.30 10.80 -0.99
C LEU A 114 -7.88 11.70 -2.09
N PHE A 115 -7.14 11.91 -3.18
CA PHE A 115 -7.60 12.71 -4.31
C PHE A 115 -8.90 12.13 -4.92
N ASN A 116 -8.92 10.84 -5.24
CA ASN A 116 -10.07 10.18 -5.89
C ASN A 116 -11.32 10.15 -5.02
N THR A 117 -11.18 10.02 -3.70
CA THR A 117 -12.32 9.96 -2.78
C THR A 117 -12.78 11.34 -2.32
N SER A 118 -11.99 12.40 -2.53
CA SER A 118 -12.34 13.76 -2.07
C SER A 118 -13.64 14.33 -2.68
N GLY A 119 -14.05 13.85 -3.84
CA GLY A 119 -15.15 14.47 -4.61
C GLY A 119 -14.87 15.92 -5.00
N GLY A 120 -13.61 16.36 -4.98
CA GLY A 120 -13.19 17.74 -5.20
C GLY A 120 -13.18 18.62 -3.95
N ASP A 121 -13.64 18.14 -2.79
CA ASP A 121 -13.55 18.87 -1.53
C ASP A 121 -12.21 18.59 -0.82
N LEU A 122 -11.36 19.63 -0.72
CA LEU A 122 -10.05 19.51 -0.10
C LEU A 122 -10.08 19.69 1.43
N SER A 123 -11.24 19.98 2.03
CA SER A 123 -11.35 20.39 3.43
C SER A 123 -10.77 19.36 4.41
N ALA A 124 -11.04 18.07 4.19
CA ALA A 124 -10.54 17.01 5.06
C ALA A 124 -9.03 16.78 4.86
N MET A 125 -8.54 16.82 3.62
CA MET A 125 -7.10 16.73 3.32
C MET A 125 -6.31 17.90 3.92
N LYS A 126 -6.84 19.13 3.86
CA LYS A 126 -6.21 20.29 4.52
C LYS A 126 -6.15 20.10 6.03
N LYS A 127 -7.22 19.65 6.67
CA LYS A 127 -7.23 19.35 8.11
C LYS A 127 -6.19 18.29 8.49
N MET A 128 -6.05 17.26 7.66
CA MET A 128 -5.03 16.22 7.84
C MET A 128 -3.61 16.77 7.67
N LEU A 129 -3.37 17.55 6.62
CA LEU A 129 -2.09 18.19 6.32
C LEU A 129 -1.60 19.07 7.49
N PHE A 130 -2.47 19.93 8.02
CA PHE A 130 -2.12 20.88 9.08
C PHE A 130 -2.17 20.29 10.50
N ASN A 131 -2.56 19.03 10.68
CA ASN A 131 -2.60 18.42 12.01
C ASN A 131 -1.24 17.82 12.37
N ASN A 132 -0.54 18.45 13.33
CA ASN A 132 0.79 18.03 13.77
C ASN A 132 0.83 16.70 14.54
N HIS A 133 -0.33 16.13 14.88
CA HIS A 133 -0.45 14.79 15.46
C HIS A 133 -0.60 13.68 14.41
N VAL A 134 -0.79 14.03 13.14
CA VAL A 134 -0.84 13.05 12.04
C VAL A 134 0.58 12.69 11.63
N TYR A 135 0.79 11.42 11.34
CA TYR A 135 2.06 10.89 10.86
C TYR A 135 2.59 11.67 9.65
N MET A 136 3.89 11.93 9.62
CA MET A 136 4.49 12.81 8.60
C MET A 136 4.30 12.30 7.17
N TYR A 137 4.38 11.00 6.90
CA TYR A 137 4.14 10.47 5.56
C TYR A 137 2.67 10.60 5.13
N SER A 138 1.74 10.41 6.07
CA SER A 138 0.32 10.70 5.85
C SER A 138 0.08 12.17 5.50
N ARG A 139 0.76 13.11 6.19
CA ARG A 139 0.70 14.56 5.87
C ARG A 139 1.30 14.86 4.50
N SER A 140 2.44 14.26 4.16
CA SER A 140 3.06 14.40 2.83
C SER A 140 2.13 13.90 1.72
N ALA A 141 1.48 12.74 1.89
CA ALA A 141 0.52 12.23 0.93
C ALA A 141 -0.70 13.15 0.76
N ALA A 142 -1.13 13.85 1.82
CA ALA A 142 -2.16 14.88 1.71
C ALA A 142 -1.69 16.10 0.90
N LEU A 143 -0.42 16.52 1.03
CA LEU A 143 0.17 17.57 0.20
C LEU A 143 0.19 17.16 -1.27
N ASP A 144 0.62 15.94 -1.58
CA ASP A 144 0.65 15.39 -2.94
C ASP A 144 -0.76 15.27 -3.55
N ALA A 145 -1.76 14.90 -2.76
CA ALA A 145 -3.15 14.88 -3.20
C ALA A 145 -3.68 16.29 -3.53
N ILE A 146 -3.26 17.31 -2.77
CA ILE A 146 -3.57 18.71 -3.03
C ILE A 146 -2.80 19.22 -4.27
N GLU A 147 -1.58 18.75 -4.52
CA GLU A 147 -0.83 19.01 -5.76
C GLU A 147 -1.58 18.45 -6.99
N PHE A 148 -2.19 17.26 -6.87
CA PHE A 148 -3.08 16.74 -7.90
C PHE A 148 -4.33 17.60 -8.09
N ALA A 149 -4.90 18.17 -7.02
CA ALA A 149 -6.00 19.13 -7.15
C ALA A 149 -5.58 20.40 -7.91
N PHE A 150 -4.37 20.90 -7.69
CA PHE A 150 -3.80 21.98 -8.50
C PHE A 150 -3.64 21.57 -9.97
N TYR A 151 -3.02 20.42 -10.25
CA TYR A 151 -2.85 19.92 -11.62
C TYR A 151 -4.17 19.70 -12.36
N LYS A 152 -5.20 19.23 -11.65
CA LYS A 152 -6.54 19.01 -12.19
C LYS A 152 -7.41 20.27 -12.19
N GLU A 153 -6.81 21.44 -11.93
CA GLU A 153 -7.45 22.75 -11.96
C GLU A 153 -8.65 22.88 -10.99
N VAL A 154 -8.67 22.08 -9.92
CA VAL A 154 -9.67 22.17 -8.85
C VAL A 154 -9.40 23.38 -7.96
N ILE A 155 -8.12 23.74 -7.79
CA ILE A 155 -7.66 24.97 -7.13
C ILE A 155 -6.70 25.72 -8.03
N THR A 156 -6.59 27.02 -7.79
CA THR A 156 -5.65 27.87 -8.52
C THR A 156 -4.21 27.65 -8.05
N ARG A 157 -3.24 28.05 -8.87
CA ARG A 157 -1.82 28.07 -8.47
C ARG A 157 -1.60 28.93 -7.21
N GLU A 158 -2.28 30.07 -7.13
CA GLU A 158 -2.16 30.98 -5.98
C GLU A 158 -2.67 30.31 -4.69
N GLU A 159 -3.82 29.65 -4.74
CA GLU A 159 -4.34 28.88 -3.62
C GLU A 159 -3.40 27.74 -3.21
N PHE A 160 -2.83 27.02 -4.18
CA PHE A 160 -1.85 25.95 -3.91
C PHE A 160 -0.58 26.46 -3.23
N ILE A 161 -0.04 27.58 -3.73
CA ILE A 161 1.13 28.24 -3.13
C ILE A 161 0.81 28.69 -1.71
N ASN A 162 -0.35 29.31 -1.48
CA ASN A 162 -0.76 29.74 -0.14
C ASN A 162 -0.85 28.55 0.82
N ILE A 163 -1.46 27.44 0.43
CA ILE A 163 -1.52 26.22 1.27
C ILE A 163 -0.11 25.71 1.60
N THR A 164 0.75 25.63 0.58
CA THR A 164 2.13 25.13 0.72
C THR A 164 2.99 26.04 1.60
N GLU A 165 2.84 27.37 1.46
CA GLU A 165 3.52 28.37 2.28
C GLU A 165 3.16 28.23 3.77
N HIS A 166 1.86 28.16 4.07
CA HIS A 166 1.41 28.01 5.45
C HIS A 166 1.91 26.68 6.04
N PHE A 167 1.90 25.62 5.23
CA PHE A 167 2.38 24.31 5.66
C PHE A 167 3.89 24.32 5.90
N PHE A 168 4.67 24.94 5.02
CA PHE A 168 6.11 25.13 5.20
C PHE A 168 6.45 25.86 6.50
N GLN A 169 5.77 26.97 6.79
CA GLN A 169 5.97 27.74 8.02
C GLN A 169 5.67 26.90 9.26
N GLN A 170 4.53 26.19 9.27
CA GLN A 170 4.16 25.31 10.38
C GLN A 170 5.20 24.18 10.58
N CYS A 171 5.69 23.57 9.50
CA CYS A 171 6.69 22.51 9.59
C CYS A 171 8.05 23.02 10.14
N CYS A 172 8.41 24.28 9.84
CA CYS A 172 9.58 24.92 10.44
C CYS A 172 9.41 25.08 11.95
N GLU A 173 8.23 25.54 12.41
CA GLU A 173 7.93 25.67 13.84
C GLU A 173 7.95 24.32 14.57
N GLU A 174 7.51 23.26 13.91
CA GLU A 174 7.54 21.88 14.40
C GLU A 174 8.94 21.24 14.40
N ASN A 175 9.94 21.87 13.77
CA ASN A 175 11.26 21.31 13.49
C ASN A 175 11.21 19.95 12.75
N ASN A 176 10.22 19.74 11.88
CA ASN A 176 10.10 18.51 11.11
C ASN A 176 10.87 18.61 9.80
N SER A 177 12.14 18.16 9.79
CA SER A 177 13.03 18.38 8.64
C SER A 177 12.55 17.76 7.34
N PHE A 178 11.92 16.58 7.42
CA PHE A 178 11.34 15.91 6.26
C PHE A 178 10.21 16.77 5.64
N LEU A 179 9.24 17.19 6.45
CA LEU A 179 8.10 17.97 5.95
C LEU A 179 8.48 19.39 5.50
N VAL A 180 9.45 20.03 6.17
CA VAL A 180 10.05 21.30 5.70
C VAL A 180 10.62 21.12 4.29
N SER A 181 11.28 19.99 4.04
CA SER A 181 11.87 19.69 2.74
C SER A 181 10.84 19.40 1.67
N CYS A 182 9.81 18.61 1.99
CA CYS A 182 8.67 18.39 1.10
C CYS A 182 8.00 19.72 0.72
N ALA A 183 7.59 20.52 1.71
CA ALA A 183 6.88 21.77 1.48
C ALA A 183 7.75 22.79 0.73
N GLY A 184 9.03 22.94 1.09
CA GLY A 184 9.95 23.85 0.43
C GLY A 184 10.23 23.47 -1.01
N TYR A 185 10.44 22.19 -1.29
CA TYR A 185 10.63 21.70 -2.66
C TYR A 185 9.38 21.87 -3.53
N THR A 186 8.19 21.55 -2.98
CA THR A 186 6.91 21.76 -3.65
C THR A 186 6.67 23.24 -3.96
N ALA A 187 6.95 24.15 -3.02
CA ALA A 187 6.83 25.59 -3.23
C ALA A 187 7.77 26.09 -4.35
N ALA A 188 9.03 25.64 -4.36
CA ALA A 188 9.99 26.01 -5.40
C ALA A 188 9.55 25.54 -6.79
N ARG A 189 9.04 24.31 -6.90
CA ARG A 189 8.48 23.78 -8.16
C ARG A 189 7.24 24.53 -8.62
N ALA A 190 6.42 24.97 -7.67
CA ALA A 190 5.28 25.83 -7.95
C ALA A 190 5.67 27.28 -8.29
N HIS A 191 6.96 27.62 -8.39
CA HIS A 191 7.49 28.97 -8.65
C HIS A 191 7.11 30.00 -7.57
N ALA A 192 7.04 29.59 -6.30
CA ALA A 192 6.87 30.49 -5.17
C ALA A 192 8.21 31.15 -4.80
N GLU A 193 8.75 31.97 -5.71
CA GLU A 193 10.08 32.61 -5.59
C GLU A 193 10.23 33.41 -4.29
N HIS A 194 9.15 34.01 -3.78
CA HIS A 194 9.15 34.79 -2.55
C HIS A 194 9.51 33.96 -1.32
N LEU A 195 9.36 32.63 -1.37
CA LEU A 195 9.69 31.73 -0.27
C LEU A 195 11.16 31.33 -0.20
N MET A 196 11.95 31.59 -1.25
CA MET A 196 13.35 31.16 -1.28
C MET A 196 14.21 31.67 -0.13
N PRO A 197 14.12 32.94 0.30
CA PRO A 197 14.89 33.41 1.44
C PRO A 197 14.61 32.60 2.71
N GLN A 198 13.35 32.19 2.93
CA GLN A 198 12.95 31.41 4.10
C GLN A 198 13.39 29.94 3.96
N ILE A 199 13.31 29.36 2.77
CA ILE A 199 13.80 27.99 2.49
C ILE A 199 15.32 27.91 2.71
N GLU A 200 16.08 28.88 2.20
CA GLU A 200 17.53 28.92 2.40
C GLU A 200 17.92 29.11 3.86
N GLU A 201 17.14 29.90 4.61
CA GLU A 201 17.37 30.09 6.04
C GLU A 201 17.07 28.82 6.83
N ALA A 202 15.94 28.14 6.57
CA ALA A 202 15.61 26.85 7.17
C ALA A 202 16.73 25.82 6.92
N ASN A 203 17.29 25.78 5.70
CA ASN A 203 18.43 24.92 5.38
C ASN A 203 19.69 25.28 6.17
N LYS A 204 20.04 26.57 6.31
CA LYS A 204 21.19 26.99 7.14
C LYS A 204 21.03 26.61 8.60
N GLN A 205 19.80 26.60 9.10
CA GLN A 205 19.45 26.19 10.45
C GLN A 205 19.42 24.66 10.65
N GLY A 206 19.64 23.87 9.59
CA GLY A 206 19.60 22.41 9.65
C GLY A 206 18.19 21.83 9.71
N LEU A 207 17.16 22.63 9.39
CA LEU A 207 15.75 22.20 9.32
C LEU A 207 15.41 21.55 7.97
N PHE A 208 16.36 21.39 7.06
CA PHE A 208 16.13 20.84 5.73
C PHE A 208 16.87 19.49 5.59
N ASP A 209 16.13 18.45 5.24
CA ASP A 209 16.65 17.11 4.96
C ASP A 209 17.26 17.06 3.55
N ASN A 210 18.56 17.34 3.51
CA ASN A 210 19.34 17.32 2.27
C ASN A 210 19.61 15.91 1.72
N GLN A 211 19.27 14.85 2.46
CA GLN A 211 19.32 13.48 1.94
C GLN A 211 18.08 13.15 1.11
N PHE A 212 16.95 13.78 1.44
CA PHE A 212 15.71 13.67 0.69
C PHE A 212 15.71 14.55 -0.56
N VAL A 213 16.04 15.84 -0.42
CA VAL A 213 16.12 16.78 -1.55
C VAL A 213 17.23 17.80 -1.32
N SER A 214 18.09 18.00 -2.31
CA SER A 214 19.20 18.94 -2.19
C SER A 214 18.76 20.38 -2.47
N MET A 215 19.43 21.35 -1.84
CA MET A 215 19.21 22.77 -2.16
C MET A 215 19.51 23.14 -3.62
N ASP A 216 20.36 22.38 -4.30
CA ASP A 216 20.63 22.56 -5.73
C ASP A 216 19.42 22.15 -6.58
N GLU A 217 18.74 21.06 -6.22
CA GLU A 217 17.47 20.66 -6.85
C GLU A 217 16.34 21.67 -6.58
N VAL A 218 16.27 22.21 -5.36
CA VAL A 218 15.32 23.28 -5.00
C VAL A 218 15.55 24.51 -5.88
N ARG A 219 16.78 25.02 -5.96
CA ARG A 219 17.12 26.19 -6.81
C ARG A 219 16.88 25.92 -8.29
N HIS A 220 17.24 24.72 -8.75
CA HIS A 220 17.03 24.33 -10.14
C HIS A 220 15.54 24.34 -10.52
N SER A 221 14.65 24.01 -9.58
CA SER A 221 13.20 23.99 -9.82
C SER A 221 12.62 25.35 -10.19
N LEU A 222 13.21 26.45 -9.70
CA LEU A 222 12.79 27.81 -10.06
C LEU A 222 13.24 28.25 -11.44
N THR A 223 14.34 27.67 -11.93
CA THR A 223 14.85 27.96 -13.28
C THR A 223 14.20 27.09 -14.36
N THR A 224 13.49 26.05 -13.94
CA THR A 224 12.78 25.12 -14.80
C THR A 224 11.41 25.73 -15.16
N PRO A 225 10.97 25.74 -16.43
CA PRO A 225 9.63 26.23 -16.79
C PRO A 225 8.51 25.54 -16.00
N ILE A 226 7.46 26.28 -15.67
CA ILE A 226 6.33 25.74 -14.89
C ILE A 226 5.62 24.59 -15.62
N GLU A 227 5.66 24.60 -16.96
CA GLU A 227 5.11 23.56 -17.83
C GLU A 227 5.81 22.21 -17.62
N ASP A 228 7.11 22.21 -17.32
CA ASP A 228 7.86 20.99 -17.03
C ASP A 228 7.47 20.42 -15.65
N TYR A 229 7.19 21.30 -14.68
CA TYR A 229 6.63 20.90 -13.40
C TYR A 229 5.24 20.27 -13.57
N ILE A 230 4.34 20.93 -14.30
CA ILE A 230 3.01 20.40 -14.64
C ILE A 230 3.11 19.05 -15.35
N THR A 231 4.07 18.90 -16.27
CA THR A 231 4.34 17.63 -16.96
C THR A 231 4.75 16.53 -15.98
N LYS A 232 5.66 16.81 -15.04
CA LYS A 232 6.05 15.85 -13.99
C LYS A 232 4.87 15.46 -13.09
N ILE A 233 4.01 16.41 -12.71
CA ILE A 233 2.80 16.09 -11.94
C ILE A 233 1.87 15.20 -12.77
N ALA A 234 1.66 15.51 -14.05
CA ALA A 234 0.84 14.70 -14.95
C ALA A 234 1.36 13.26 -15.09
N GLU A 235 2.67 13.07 -15.19
CA GLU A 235 3.32 11.75 -15.21
C GLU A 235 3.13 11.00 -13.89
N SER A 236 3.31 11.68 -12.76
CA SER A 236 3.06 11.12 -11.42
C SER A 236 1.59 10.69 -11.28
N PHE A 237 0.67 11.60 -11.60
CA PHE A 237 -0.77 11.37 -11.59
C PHE A 237 -1.17 10.17 -12.45
N LYS A 238 -0.58 10.03 -13.65
CA LYS A 238 -0.83 8.91 -14.55
C LYS A 238 -0.30 7.58 -14.00
N ARG A 239 0.89 7.57 -13.37
CA ARG A 239 1.47 6.36 -12.77
C ARG A 239 0.67 5.89 -11.56
N SER A 240 0.20 6.83 -10.74
CA SER A 240 -0.56 6.56 -9.53
C SER A 240 -2.05 6.27 -9.78
N GLN A 241 -2.55 6.39 -11.02
CA GLN A 241 -3.95 6.10 -11.33
C GLN A 241 -4.35 4.72 -10.84
N LEU A 242 -5.51 4.66 -10.20
CA LEU A 242 -6.11 3.43 -9.70
C LEU A 242 -7.12 2.83 -10.69
N ASP A 243 -7.13 3.25 -11.96
CA ASP A 243 -8.09 2.77 -12.97
C ASP A 243 -7.99 1.25 -13.22
N ASP A 244 -6.80 0.67 -13.06
CA ASP A 244 -6.56 -0.78 -13.11
C ASP A 244 -6.12 -1.28 -11.73
N PRO A 245 -7.05 -1.80 -10.91
CA PRO A 245 -6.74 -2.28 -9.57
C PRO A 245 -5.76 -3.46 -9.59
N HIS A 246 -5.71 -4.27 -10.66
CA HIS A 246 -4.77 -5.38 -10.73
C HIS A 246 -3.34 -4.91 -10.92
N LYS A 247 -3.13 -3.94 -11.81
CA LYS A 247 -1.79 -3.38 -12.05
C LYS A 247 -1.17 -2.81 -10.78
N GLN A 248 -1.99 -2.21 -9.92
CA GLN A 248 -1.53 -1.60 -8.66
C GLN A 248 -1.31 -2.65 -7.56
N MET A 249 -2.16 -3.68 -7.45
CA MET A 249 -2.13 -4.61 -6.32
C MET A 249 -1.34 -5.91 -6.55
N GLU A 250 -1.23 -6.41 -7.79
CA GLU A 250 -0.60 -7.72 -8.06
C GLU A 250 0.91 -7.74 -7.75
N CYS A 251 1.54 -6.57 -7.70
CA CYS A 251 2.98 -6.41 -7.49
C CYS A 251 3.38 -6.30 -6.01
N TRP A 252 2.45 -6.31 -5.06
CA TRP A 252 2.78 -6.15 -3.63
C TRP A 252 3.75 -7.24 -3.13
N ALA A 253 4.70 -6.82 -2.30
CA ALA A 253 5.74 -7.70 -1.75
C ALA A 253 5.14 -8.90 -1.02
N PHE A 254 4.04 -8.69 -0.28
CA PHE A 254 3.30 -9.74 0.44
C PHE A 254 2.93 -10.93 -0.47
N PHE A 255 2.57 -10.69 -1.73
CA PHE A 255 2.19 -11.75 -2.66
C PHE A 255 3.39 -12.49 -3.24
N GLN A 256 4.54 -11.82 -3.39
CA GLN A 256 5.76 -12.50 -3.84
C GLN A 256 6.28 -13.43 -2.74
N GLU A 257 6.30 -12.97 -1.49
CA GLU A 257 6.70 -13.79 -0.36
C GLU A 257 5.78 -14.99 -0.16
N GLU A 258 4.46 -14.81 -0.25
CA GLU A 258 3.51 -15.92 -0.15
C GLU A 258 3.62 -16.88 -1.33
N LYS A 259 3.88 -16.38 -2.55
CA LYS A 259 4.14 -17.23 -3.71
C LYS A 259 5.42 -18.05 -3.53
N GLU A 260 6.47 -17.48 -2.95
CA GLU A 260 7.70 -18.20 -2.60
C GLU A 260 7.46 -19.26 -1.53
N LYS A 261 6.77 -18.90 -0.43
CA LYS A 261 6.37 -19.84 0.62
C LYS A 261 5.53 -20.96 0.04
N TYR A 262 4.45 -20.66 -0.69
CA TYR A 262 3.58 -21.64 -1.35
C TYR A 262 4.34 -22.57 -2.30
N ASN A 263 5.25 -22.02 -3.12
CA ASN A 263 6.08 -22.83 -4.02
C ASN A 263 7.03 -23.75 -3.25
N SER A 264 7.57 -23.28 -2.13
CA SER A 264 8.41 -24.09 -1.23
C SER A 264 7.61 -25.24 -0.59
N PHE A 265 6.38 -24.98 -0.13
CA PHE A 265 5.46 -25.98 0.42
C PHE A 265 5.07 -27.03 -0.64
N LYS A 266 4.62 -26.60 -1.83
CA LYS A 266 4.30 -27.52 -2.94
C LYS A 266 5.49 -28.38 -3.38
N LYS A 267 6.71 -27.82 -3.35
CA LYS A 267 7.94 -28.56 -3.67
C LYS A 267 8.24 -29.63 -2.60
N ASN A 268 7.91 -29.35 -1.34
CA ASN A 268 8.04 -30.31 -0.24
C ASN A 268 6.93 -31.36 -0.23
N GLU A 269 5.69 -31.00 -0.58
CA GLU A 269 4.59 -31.98 -0.77
C GLU A 269 4.86 -32.94 -1.94
N LYS A 270 5.40 -32.46 -3.06
CA LYS A 270 5.87 -33.32 -4.17
C LYS A 270 7.00 -34.28 -3.76
N LYS A 271 7.82 -33.90 -2.76
CA LYS A 271 8.84 -34.79 -2.17
C LYS A 271 8.23 -35.83 -1.23
N LEU A 272 7.13 -35.52 -0.52
CA LEU A 272 6.44 -36.47 0.35
C LEU A 272 5.46 -37.40 -0.40
N SER A 273 4.92 -36.98 -1.54
CA SER A 273 3.92 -37.73 -2.32
C SER A 273 4.48 -38.66 -3.39
N THR A 274 5.81 -38.76 -3.54
CA THR A 274 6.42 -39.85 -4.34
C THR A 274 6.58 -41.09 -3.46
N PRO A 275 5.83 -42.18 -3.69
CA PRO A 275 6.14 -43.45 -3.02
C PRO A 275 7.48 -43.90 -3.58
N SER A 276 8.58 -43.65 -2.85
CA SER A 276 9.90 -44.07 -3.31
C SER A 276 9.97 -45.60 -3.27
N THR A 277 9.69 -46.21 -4.41
CA THR A 277 9.78 -47.66 -4.69
C THR A 277 11.21 -48.20 -4.51
N LYS A 278 12.17 -47.34 -4.13
CA LYS A 278 13.56 -47.69 -3.82
C LYS A 278 13.78 -48.10 -2.35
N VAL A 279 12.98 -47.63 -1.39
CA VAL A 279 13.16 -48.02 0.03
C VAL A 279 12.58 -49.42 0.30
N ILE A 280 11.51 -49.82 -0.41
CA ILE A 280 10.88 -51.15 -0.23
C ILE A 280 11.77 -52.28 -0.80
N LYS A 281 12.52 -52.03 -1.88
CA LYS A 281 13.45 -53.05 -2.45
C LYS A 281 14.71 -53.25 -1.60
N GLN A 282 15.21 -52.22 -0.90
CA GLN A 282 16.33 -52.38 0.04
C GLN A 282 15.92 -53.11 1.33
N ARG A 283 14.69 -52.88 1.83
CA ARG A 283 14.14 -53.61 3.00
C ARG A 283 13.84 -55.09 2.72
N LYS A 284 13.46 -55.47 1.48
CA LYS A 284 13.28 -56.89 1.10
C LYS A 284 14.59 -57.65 0.90
N LYS A 285 15.67 -57.00 0.40
CA LYS A 285 17.00 -57.63 0.26
C LYS A 285 17.72 -57.84 1.60
N SER A 286 17.53 -56.96 2.59
CA SER A 286 18.13 -57.12 3.93
C SER A 286 17.44 -58.21 4.76
N LYS A 287 16.11 -58.35 4.69
CA LYS A 287 15.38 -59.44 5.36
C LYS A 287 15.71 -60.84 4.81
N SER A 288 15.96 -60.97 3.50
CA SER A 288 16.39 -62.25 2.88
C SER A 288 17.81 -62.69 3.30
N LYS A 289 18.73 -61.74 3.51
CA LYS A 289 20.09 -62.02 4.00
C LYS A 289 20.11 -62.40 5.50
N GLN A 290 19.28 -61.78 6.34
CA GLN A 290 19.19 -62.14 7.77
C GLN A 290 18.53 -63.52 7.99
N ALA A 291 17.52 -63.89 7.20
CA ALA A 291 16.89 -65.22 7.31
C ALA A 291 17.83 -66.38 6.90
N LYS A 292 18.77 -66.17 5.96
CA LYS A 292 19.77 -67.17 5.58
C LYS A 292 20.91 -67.30 6.60
N ALA A 293 21.25 -66.23 7.33
CA ALA A 293 22.25 -66.28 8.40
C ALA A 293 21.74 -66.96 9.68
N ALA A 294 20.45 -66.80 10.01
CA ALA A 294 19.83 -67.46 11.17
C ALA A 294 19.71 -68.99 11.01
N ARG A 295 19.42 -69.49 9.80
CA ARG A 295 19.33 -70.94 9.54
C ARG A 295 20.69 -71.67 9.57
N LYS A 296 21.81 -70.96 9.42
CA LYS A 296 23.17 -71.56 9.50
C LYS A 296 23.72 -71.63 10.94
N LYS A 297 23.14 -70.88 11.89
CA LYS A 297 23.52 -70.91 13.31
C LYS A 297 22.79 -71.97 14.14
N ASN A 298 21.62 -72.46 13.71
CA ASN A 298 20.88 -73.53 14.41
C ASN A 298 21.18 -74.95 13.93
N ARG A 299 22.29 -75.16 13.20
CA ARG A 299 22.75 -76.51 12.79
C ARG A 299 24.09 -76.92 13.39
N LYS A 300 24.57 -76.15 14.39
CA LYS A 300 25.69 -76.49 15.26
C LYS A 300 25.27 -76.38 16.72
N LYS A 301 24.38 -77.29 17.11
CA LYS A 301 24.35 -77.96 18.40
C LYS A 301 23.65 -79.29 18.16
#